data_AF-A0A2E1H981-F1
#
_entry.id   AF-A0A2E1H981-F1
#
_cell.length_a   1.000
_cell.length_b   1.000
_cell.length_c   1.000
_cell.angle_alpha   90.00
_cell.angle_beta   90.00
_cell.angle_gamma   90.00
#
_symmetry.space_group_name_H-M   'P 1'
#
loop_
_entity.id
_entity.type
_entity.pdbx_description
1 polymer ?
#
loop_
_entity_poly.entity_id
_entity_poly.type
_entity_poly.pdbx_seq_one_letter_code
_entity_poly.pdbx_strand_id
1 'polypeptide(L)' 'MLQTLVRDYSWIHLGIGLFGNFCFVVGSILFFKTFDSYYTLGVWLFVLGSTGMFLGSLGELAKSLYERREKADNAHAR' A
#
# COMPACT_ATOMS: atom_id res chain seq x y z
N MET A 1 13.09 15.27 -14.75
CA MET A 1 12.84 13.81 -14.90
C MET A 1 12.48 13.14 -13.57
N LEU A 2 13.15 13.44 -12.44
CA LEU A 2 12.80 12.91 -11.10
C LEU A 2 11.35 13.21 -10.66
N GLN A 3 10.84 14.41 -10.94
CA GLN A 3 9.45 14.77 -10.59
C GLN A 3 8.40 13.90 -11.28
N THR A 4 8.65 13.43 -12.50
CA THR A 4 7.71 12.56 -13.23
C THR A 4 7.69 11.16 -12.62
N LEU A 5 8.86 10.63 -12.25
CA LEU A 5 8.99 9.31 -11.60
C LEU A 5 8.32 9.30 -10.22
N VAL A 6 8.49 10.35 -9.43
CA VAL A 6 7.85 10.49 -8.10
C VAL A 6 6.33 10.67 -8.21
N ARG A 7 5.85 11.36 -9.25
CA ARG A 7 4.43 11.60 -9.46
C ARG A 7 3.70 10.32 -9.91
N ASP A 8 4.28 9.57 -10.84
CA ASP A 8 3.71 8.28 -11.29
C ASP A 8 3.75 7.21 -10.19
N TYR A 9 4.83 7.18 -9.38
CA TYR A 9 4.92 6.31 -8.21
C TYR A 9 3.81 6.59 -7.18
N SER A 10 3.45 7.87 -7.02
CA SER A 10 2.41 8.28 -6.06
C SER A 10 1.03 7.75 -6.45
N TRP A 11 0.67 7.76 -7.73
CA TRP A 11 -0.66 7.27 -8.18
C TRP A 11 -0.76 5.75 -8.14
N ILE A 12 0.32 5.04 -8.49
CA ILE A 12 0.37 3.58 -8.42
C ILE A 12 0.27 3.12 -6.96
N HIS A 13 1.03 3.73 -6.07
CA HIS A 13 0.97 3.43 -4.64
C HIS A 13 -0.42 3.72 -4.06
N LEU A 14 -1.03 4.87 -4.41
CA LEU A 14 -2.37 5.24 -3.94
C LEU A 14 -3.43 4.28 -4.48
N GLY A 15 -3.36 3.89 -5.76
CA GLY A 15 -4.27 2.91 -6.35
C GLY A 15 -4.15 1.52 -5.70
N ILE A 16 -2.93 1.02 -5.50
CA ILE A 16 -2.68 -0.27 -4.82
C ILE A 16 -3.15 -0.21 -3.37
N GLY A 17 -2.87 0.89 -2.67
CA GLY A 17 -3.29 1.09 -1.29
C GLY A 17 -4.82 1.16 -1.17
N LEU A 18 -5.49 1.91 -2.05
CA LEU A 18 -6.95 2.06 -2.02
C LEU A 18 -7.65 0.73 -2.35
N PHE A 19 -7.18 0.03 -3.39
CA PHE A 19 -7.70 -1.28 -3.77
C PHE A 19 -7.46 -2.32 -2.68
N GLY A 20 -6.25 -2.36 -2.12
CA GLY A 20 -5.90 -3.27 -1.03
C GLY A 20 -6.76 -3.04 0.22
N ASN A 21 -6.91 -1.77 0.64
CA ASN A 21 -7.79 -1.38 1.73
C ASN A 21 -9.25 -1.78 1.49
N PHE A 22 -9.75 -1.57 0.28
CA PHE A 22 -11.11 -1.96 -0.07
C PHE A 22 -11.31 -3.48 0.00
N CYS A 23 -10.42 -4.27 -0.62
CA CYS A 23 -10.46 -5.72 -0.56
C CYS A 23 -10.38 -6.24 0.88
N PHE A 24 -9.56 -5.63 1.73
CA PHE A 24 -9.46 -5.99 3.13
C PHE A 24 -10.76 -5.76 3.89
N VAL A 25 -11.38 -4.58 3.75
CA VAL A 25 -12.66 -4.29 4.42
C VAL A 25 -13.74 -5.27 3.97
N VAL A 26 -13.86 -5.50 2.65
CA VAL A 26 -14.85 -6.46 2.12
C VAL A 26 -14.55 -7.89 2.62
N GLY A 27 -13.29 -8.32 2.56
CA GLY A 27 -12.87 -9.62 3.07
C GLY A 27 -13.15 -9.80 4.57
N SER A 28 -12.92 -8.77 5.39
CA SER A 28 -13.25 -8.77 6.81
C SER A 28 -14.75 -8.89 7.09
N ILE A 29 -15.60 -8.26 6.27
CA ILE A 29 -17.06 -8.40 6.40
C ILE A 29 -17.50 -9.84 6.08
N LEU A 30 -16.89 -10.46 5.08
CA LEU A 30 -17.20 -11.85 4.68
C LEU A 30 -16.83 -12.89 5.75
N PHE A 31 -16.04 -12.55 6.76
CA PHE A 31 -15.80 -13.43 7.92
C PHE A 31 -16.97 -13.48 8.91
N PHE A 32 -18.00 -12.66 8.73
CA PHE A 32 -19.16 -12.70 9.61
C PHE A 32 -19.95 -13.99 9.35
N LYS A 33 -20.46 -14.60 10.42
CA LYS A 33 -21.15 -15.91 10.35
C LYS A 33 -22.32 -15.94 9.36
N THR A 34 -22.94 -14.79 9.08
CA THR A 34 -23.99 -14.62 8.07
C THR A 34 -23.52 -14.94 6.64
N PHE A 35 -22.22 -14.82 6.36
CA PHE A 35 -21.62 -14.99 5.03
C PHE A 35 -20.71 -16.22 4.94
N ASP A 36 -20.91 -17.24 5.79
CA ASP A 36 -20.05 -18.44 5.87
C ASP A 36 -19.87 -19.15 4.51
N SER A 37 -20.89 -19.12 3.64
CA SER A 37 -20.82 -19.65 2.27
C SER A 37 -19.78 -18.95 1.38
N TYR A 38 -19.38 -17.73 1.73
CA TYR A 38 -18.38 -16.91 1.03
C TYR A 38 -17.03 -16.88 1.74
N TYR A 39 -16.80 -17.73 2.75
CA TYR A 39 -15.59 -17.74 3.57
C TYR A 39 -14.31 -17.78 2.72
N THR A 40 -14.23 -18.67 1.73
CA THR A 40 -13.07 -18.79 0.83
C THR A 40 -12.80 -17.50 0.06
N LEU A 41 -13.84 -16.81 -0.42
CA LEU A 41 -13.70 -15.51 -1.07
C LEU A 41 -13.23 -14.43 -0.07
N GLY A 42 -13.75 -14.46 1.15
CA GLY A 42 -13.30 -13.59 2.25
C GLY A 42 -11.80 -13.73 2.53
N VAL A 43 -11.30 -14.97 2.60
CA VAL A 43 -9.87 -15.26 2.78
C VAL A 43 -9.04 -14.69 1.64
N TRP A 44 -9.43 -14.90 0.39
CA TRP A 44 -8.68 -14.37 -0.76
C TRP A 44 -8.67 -12.84 -0.80
N LEU A 45 -9.81 -12.19 -0.54
CA LEU A 45 -9.90 -10.74 -0.46
C LEU A 45 -9.06 -10.19 0.70
N PHE A 46 -9.03 -10.88 1.83
CA PHE A 46 -8.22 -10.50 2.98
C PHE A 46 -6.71 -10.64 2.67
N VAL A 47 -6.28 -11.74 2.07
CA VAL A 47 -4.87 -11.98 1.69
C VAL A 47 -4.42 -10.98 0.64
N LEU A 48 -5.19 -10.78 -0.44
CA LEU A 48 -4.86 -9.81 -1.48
C LEU A 48 -4.88 -8.37 -0.94
N GLY A 49 -5.89 -8.04 -0.12
CA GLY A 49 -6.03 -6.73 0.48
C GLY A 49 -4.86 -6.37 1.40
N SER A 50 -4.55 -7.25 2.35
CA SER A 50 -3.42 -7.09 3.28
C SER A 50 -2.06 -7.08 2.58
N THR A 51 -1.87 -7.91 1.54
CA THR A 51 -0.64 -7.90 0.74
C THR A 51 -0.47 -6.57 0.01
N GLY A 52 -1.52 -6.04 -0.60
CA GLY A 52 -1.50 -4.73 -1.26
C GLY A 52 -1.13 -3.60 -0.29
N MET A 53 -1.72 -3.59 0.91
CA MET A 53 -1.34 -2.62 1.95
C MET A 53 0.11 -2.77 2.41
N PHE A 54 0.57 -4.01 2.59
CA PHE A 54 1.94 -4.28 3.01
C PHE A 54 2.94 -3.74 1.98
N LEU A 55 2.76 -4.06 0.70
CA LEU A 55 3.57 -3.52 -0.38
C LEU A 55 3.51 -1.99 -0.47
N GLY A 56 2.32 -1.42 -0.25
CA GLY A 56 2.14 0.02 -0.08
C GLY A 56 3.08 0.56 1.00
N SER A 57 2.92 0.09 2.24
CA SER A 57 3.72 0.56 3.38
C SER A 57 5.24 0.43 3.18
N LEU A 58 5.68 -0.64 2.50
CA LEU A 58 7.10 -0.81 2.14
C LEU A 58 7.59 0.26 1.16
N GLY A 59 6.77 0.62 0.18
CA GLY A 59 7.07 1.70 -0.76
C GLY A 59 7.17 3.07 -0.08
N GLU A 60 6.24 3.39 0.81
CA GLU A 60 6.25 4.61 1.63
C GLU A 60 7.52 4.67 2.50
N LEU A 61 7.86 3.55 3.14
CA LEU A 61 9.07 3.44 3.96
C LEU A 61 10.33 3.65 3.14
N ALA A 62 10.48 2.97 2.00
CA ALA A 62 11.62 3.13 1.10
C ALA A 62 11.77 4.58 0.61
N LYS A 63 10.66 5.22 0.22
CA LYS A 63 10.63 6.64 -0.18
C LYS A 63 11.09 7.55 0.97
N SER A 64 10.56 7.34 2.17
CA SER A 64 10.93 8.15 3.35
C SER A 64 12.41 8.04 3.70
N LEU A 65 13.02 6.86 3.52
CA LEU A 65 14.45 6.64 3.74
C LEU A 65 15.31 7.34 2.68
N TYR A 66 14.87 7.34 1.43
CA TYR A 66 15.55 8.04 0.33
C TYR A 66 15.53 9.55 0.54
N GLU A 67 14.36 10.13 0.81
CA GLU A 67 14.21 11.58 1.05
C GLU A 67 15.03 12.05 2.27
N ARG A 68 15.13 11.22 3.32
CA ARG A 68 15.98 11.51 4.48
C ARG A 68 17.47 11.55 4.11
N ARG A 69 17.94 10.64 3.27
CA ARG A 69 19.33 10.62 2.78
C ARG A 69 19.64 11.84 1.92
N GLU A 70 18.74 12.20 0.99
CA GLU A 70 18.91 13.37 0.13
C GLU A 70 18.97 14.69 0.94
N LYS A 71 18.13 14.82 1.97
CA LYS A 71 18.17 15.98 2.87
C LYS A 71 19.46 16.07 3.68
N ALA A 72 20.01 14.93 4.12
CA ALA A 72 21.27 14.90 4.85
C ALA A 72 22.45 15.31 3.97
N ASP A 73 22.50 14.84 2.72
CA ASP A 73 23.56 15.16 1.76
C ASP A 73 23.56 16.65 1.38
N ASN A 74 22.37 17.21 1.09
CA ASN A 74 22.21 18.65 0.80
C ASN A 74 22.53 19.57 2.00
N ALA A 75 22.43 19.06 3.23
CA ALA A 75 22.80 19.81 4.43
C ALA A 75 24.32 19.87 4.65
N HIS A 76 25.07 18.88 4.15
CA HIS A 76 26.54 18.86 4.19
C HIS A 76 27.21 19.61 3.03
N ALA A 77 26.49 19.82 1.92
CA ALA A 77 26.97 20.55 0.75
C ALA A 77 26.79 22.09 0.85
N ARG A 78 26.18 22.60 1.92
CA ARG A 78 26.00 24.04 2.23
C ARG A 78 26.89 24.47 3.36
#